data_AF-A0AAV5VWR3-F1
#
_entry.id   AF-A0AAV5VWR3-F1
#
_cell.length_a   1.000
_cell.length_b   1.000
_cell.length_c   1.000
_cell.angle_alpha   90.00
_cell.angle_beta   90.00
_cell.angle_gamma   90.00
#
_symmetry.space_group_name_H-M   'P 1'
#
loop_
_entity.id
_entity.type
_entity.pdbx_description
1 polymer ?
#
loop_
_entity_poly.entity_id
_entity_poly.type
_entity_poly.pdbx_seq_one_letter_code
_entity_poly.pdbx_strand_id
1 'polypeptide(L)'
;MNVRCYLALHFAFIFLYCVFNAFLIVFFYNDQQVICNMPSVYHGIAVAFWAYSASVLNVAAIAIYVVTWRLVKAHSSNVESSTTDRIFRTIVLVTIFDLGGWVTTQAIVATLNLAPLPHYKRVCFIYFASLFVNLGLAVKLLVFYYT
;
A
#
# COMPACT_ATOMS: atom_id res chain seq x y z
N MET A 1 13.83 -1.21 -22.18
CA MET A 1 12.60 -0.40 -22.32
C MET A 1 12.98 1.07 -22.31
N ASN A 2 12.46 1.88 -23.23
CA ASN A 2 12.81 3.31 -23.28
C ASN A 2 12.25 4.04 -22.05
N VAL A 3 13.03 4.91 -21.40
CA VAL A 3 12.66 5.60 -20.14
C VAL A 3 11.32 6.34 -20.29
N ARG A 4 11.08 6.93 -21.47
CA ARG A 4 9.82 7.61 -21.79
C ARG A 4 8.62 6.67 -21.77
N CYS A 5 8.79 5.47 -22.32
CA CYS A 5 7.73 4.45 -22.35
C CYS A 5 7.44 3.92 -20.94
N TYR A 6 8.49 3.72 -20.12
CA TYR A 6 8.33 3.34 -18.72
C TYR A 6 7.55 4.40 -17.92
N LEU A 7 7.93 5.67 -18.02
CA LEU A 7 7.24 6.76 -17.33
C LEU A 7 5.80 6.91 -17.81
N ALA A 8 5.56 6.83 -19.14
CA ALA A 8 4.22 6.91 -19.70
C ALA A 8 3.32 5.77 -19.18
N LEU A 9 3.82 4.54 -19.14
CA LEU A 9 3.11 3.41 -18.56
C LEU A 9 2.83 3.63 -17.07
N HIS A 10 3.82 4.09 -16.30
CA HIS A 10 3.65 4.34 -14.86
C HIS A 10 2.56 5.38 -14.59
N PHE A 11 2.59 6.53 -15.29
CA PHE A 11 1.55 7.55 -15.16
C PHE A 11 0.18 7.07 -15.66
N ALA A 12 0.13 6.25 -16.71
CA ALA A 12 -1.12 5.65 -17.17
C ALA A 12 -1.74 4.74 -16.11
N PHE A 13 -0.94 3.90 -15.44
CA PHE A 13 -1.43 3.06 -14.33
C PHE A 13 -1.93 3.89 -13.15
N ILE A 14 -1.23 4.95 -12.77
CA ILE A 14 -1.67 5.87 -11.71
C ILE A 14 -3.01 6.50 -12.10
N PHE A 15 -3.11 7.02 -13.32
CA PHE A 15 -4.33 7.65 -13.82
C PHE A 15 -5.51 6.67 -13.83
N LEU A 16 -5.32 5.45 -14.36
CA LEU A 16 -6.36 4.41 -14.36
C LEU A 16 -6.81 4.05 -12.95
N TYR A 17 -5.87 3.94 -12.00
CA TYR A 17 -6.21 3.66 -10.61
C TYR A 17 -6.99 4.82 -9.98
N CYS A 18 -6.62 6.08 -10.25
CA CYS A 18 -7.38 7.24 -9.79
C CYS A 18 -8.80 7.26 -10.36
N VAL A 19 -8.96 7.02 -11.67
CA VAL A 19 -10.28 6.92 -12.32
C VAL A 19 -11.12 5.80 -11.72
N PHE A 20 -10.51 4.64 -11.45
CA PHE A 20 -11.17 3.53 -10.78
C PHE A 20 -11.67 3.91 -9.38
N ASN A 21 -10.86 4.60 -8.57
CA ASN A 21 -11.29 5.06 -7.25
C ASN A 21 -12.41 6.10 -7.35
N ALA A 22 -12.31 7.05 -8.28
CA ALA A 22 -13.38 8.02 -8.51
C ALA A 22 -14.70 7.32 -8.91
N PHE A 23 -14.62 6.30 -9.77
CA PHE A 23 -15.77 5.46 -10.12
C PHE A 23 -16.37 4.78 -8.89
N LEU A 24 -15.55 4.16 -8.03
CA LEU A 24 -16.04 3.54 -6.79
C LEU A 24 -16.77 4.52 -5.88
N ILE A 25 -16.27 5.75 -5.75
CA ILE A 25 -16.85 6.78 -4.89
C ILE A 25 -18.20 7.25 -5.45
N VAL A 26 -18.25 7.57 -6.75
CA VAL A 26 -19.45 8.16 -7.38
C VAL A 26 -20.55 7.12 -7.59
N PHE A 27 -20.19 5.92 -8.08
CA PHE A 27 -21.17 4.90 -8.45
C PHE A 27 -21.83 4.25 -7.22
N PHE A 28 -21.08 4.03 -6.15
CA PHE A 28 -21.58 3.46 -4.91
C PHE A 28 -21.96 4.52 -3.87
N TYR A 29 -22.10 5.78 -4.27
CA TYR A 29 -22.47 6.84 -3.33
C TYR A 29 -23.82 6.55 -2.68
N ASN A 30 -23.87 6.66 -1.36
CA ASN A 30 -25.09 6.53 -0.58
C ASN A 30 -25.05 7.55 0.56
N ASP A 31 -26.11 8.32 0.71
CA ASP A 31 -26.18 9.36 1.75
C ASP A 31 -26.45 8.71 3.12
N GLN A 32 -25.48 8.82 4.02
CA GLN A 32 -25.53 8.24 5.36
C GLN A 32 -24.56 8.94 6.30
N GLN A 33 -24.93 9.02 7.57
CA GLN A 33 -24.05 9.54 8.60
C GLN A 33 -22.99 8.49 8.95
N VAL A 34 -21.73 8.83 8.67
CA VAL A 34 -20.56 7.96 8.93
C VAL A 34 -19.58 8.66 9.84
N ILE A 35 -18.84 7.88 10.62
CA ILE A 35 -17.68 8.38 11.36
C ILE A 35 -16.59 8.67 10.34
N CYS A 36 -16.09 9.91 10.31
CA CYS A 36 -15.04 10.33 9.39
C CYS A 36 -13.78 9.47 9.56
N ASN A 37 -13.52 8.62 8.57
CA ASN A 37 -12.28 7.86 8.46
C ASN A 37 -11.93 7.65 6.98
N MET A 38 -10.75 7.14 6.68
CA MET A 38 -10.35 6.99 5.28
C MET A 38 -11.22 5.99 4.48
N PRO A 39 -11.61 4.82 5.05
CA PRO A 39 -12.54 3.91 4.37
C PRO A 39 -13.96 4.46 4.18
N SER A 40 -14.41 5.45 4.96
CA SER A 40 -15.80 5.94 4.95
C SER A 40 -16.16 6.70 3.68
N VAL A 41 -15.18 7.04 2.85
CA VAL A 41 -15.41 7.60 1.51
C VAL A 41 -16.02 6.54 0.58
N TYR A 42 -15.73 5.26 0.83
CA TYR A 42 -16.28 4.13 0.09
C TYR A 42 -17.47 3.55 0.85
N HIS A 43 -18.54 3.19 0.13
CA HIS A 43 -19.75 2.66 0.74
C HIS A 43 -20.02 1.22 0.31
N GLY A 44 -20.53 0.42 1.25
CA GLY A 44 -20.90 -0.97 1.02
C GLY A 44 -19.74 -1.80 0.45
N ILE A 45 -19.99 -2.47 -0.68
CA ILE A 45 -19.01 -3.34 -1.34
C ILE A 45 -17.81 -2.58 -1.93
N ALA A 46 -17.94 -1.27 -2.18
CA ALA A 46 -16.85 -0.45 -2.70
C ALA A 46 -15.65 -0.42 -1.74
N VAL A 47 -15.89 -0.54 -0.42
CA VAL A 47 -14.82 -0.63 0.58
C VAL A 47 -13.95 -1.87 0.35
N ALA A 48 -14.58 -3.00 0.04
CA ALA A 48 -13.87 -4.24 -0.24
C ALA A 48 -13.09 -4.13 -1.55
N PHE A 49 -13.69 -3.60 -2.62
CA PHE A 49 -12.99 -3.40 -3.89
C PHE A 49 -11.79 -2.46 -3.77
N TRP A 50 -11.93 -1.36 -3.06
CA TRP A 50 -10.82 -0.46 -2.73
C TRP A 50 -9.73 -1.20 -1.94
N ALA A 51 -10.09 -1.89 -0.86
CA ALA A 51 -9.13 -2.57 -0.01
C ALA A 51 -8.37 -3.69 -0.75
N TYR A 52 -9.06 -4.51 -1.55
CA TYR A 52 -8.43 -5.56 -2.34
C TYR A 52 -7.53 -5.02 -3.44
N SER A 53 -8.01 -4.07 -4.24
CA SER A 53 -7.20 -3.50 -5.33
C SER A 53 -5.94 -2.82 -4.80
N ALA A 54 -6.06 -2.03 -3.73
CA ALA A 54 -4.93 -1.40 -3.08
C ALA A 54 -3.93 -2.43 -2.49
N SER A 55 -4.45 -3.50 -1.86
CA SER A 55 -3.59 -4.57 -1.33
C SER A 55 -2.80 -5.26 -2.42
N VAL A 56 -3.44 -5.57 -3.56
CA VAL A 56 -2.78 -6.20 -4.71
C VAL A 56 -1.67 -5.31 -5.26
N LEU A 57 -1.92 -4.00 -5.41
CA LEU A 57 -0.93 -3.04 -5.88
C LEU A 57 0.26 -2.94 -4.92
N ASN A 58 0.00 -2.88 -3.61
CA ASN A 58 1.05 -2.80 -2.59
C ASN A 58 1.90 -4.07 -2.55
N VAL A 59 1.28 -5.26 -2.64
CA VAL A 59 2.01 -6.55 -2.71
C VAL A 59 2.86 -6.61 -3.98
N ALA A 60 2.31 -6.20 -5.13
CA ALA A 60 3.04 -6.17 -6.39
C ALA A 60 4.26 -5.23 -6.29
N ALA A 61 4.09 -4.06 -5.68
CA ALA A 61 5.20 -3.13 -5.45
C ALA A 61 6.28 -3.74 -4.55
N ILE A 62 5.92 -4.35 -3.41
CA ILE A 62 6.87 -5.07 -2.55
C ILE A 62 7.65 -6.11 -3.36
N ALA A 63 6.97 -6.93 -4.18
CA ALA A 63 7.60 -7.95 -5.00
C ALA A 63 8.61 -7.34 -5.99
N ILE A 64 8.25 -6.25 -6.68
CA ILE A 64 9.14 -5.54 -7.61
C ILE A 64 10.38 -5.00 -6.88
N TYR A 65 10.22 -4.36 -5.73
CA TYR A 65 11.36 -3.84 -4.96
C TYR A 65 12.29 -4.95 -4.45
N VAL A 66 11.74 -6.08 -3.98
CA VAL A 66 12.51 -7.24 -3.52
C VAL A 66 13.24 -7.92 -4.69
N VAL A 67 12.61 -8.07 -5.85
CA VAL A 67 13.26 -8.62 -7.05
C VAL A 67 14.39 -7.69 -7.51
N THR A 68 14.12 -6.38 -7.57
CA THR A 68 15.11 -5.37 -7.96
C THR A 68 16.32 -5.40 -7.01
N TRP A 69 16.08 -5.47 -5.70
CA TRP A 69 17.12 -5.66 -4.69
C TRP A 69 18.00 -6.88 -4.95
N ARG A 70 17.38 -8.03 -5.21
CA ARG A 70 18.12 -9.28 -5.50
C ARG A 70 18.95 -9.17 -6.77
N LEU A 71 18.42 -8.54 -7.82
CA LEU A 71 19.12 -8.33 -9.09
C LEU A 71 20.31 -7.38 -8.91
N VAL A 72 20.11 -6.26 -8.20
CA VAL A 72 21.19 -5.29 -7.89
C VAL A 72 22.27 -5.96 -7.07
N LYS A 73 21.90 -6.72 -6.03
CA LYS A 73 22.85 -7.44 -5.18
C LYS A 73 23.63 -8.51 -5.96
N ALA A 74 22.96 -9.24 -6.85
CA ALA A 74 23.61 -10.25 -7.71
C ALA A 74 24.62 -9.62 -8.69
N HIS A 75 24.40 -8.37 -9.13
CA HIS A 75 25.32 -7.68 -10.03
C HIS A 75 26.43 -6.92 -9.29
N SER A 76 26.16 -6.46 -8.07
CA SER A 76 27.10 -5.73 -7.22
C SER A 76 28.22 -6.61 -6.64
N SER A 77 28.17 -7.94 -6.76
CA SER A 77 29.28 -8.81 -6.38
C SER A 77 30.56 -8.55 -7.18
N ASN A 78 30.46 -7.86 -8.32
CA ASN A 78 31.56 -7.57 -9.22
C ASN A 78 32.13 -6.15 -9.07
N VAL A 79 31.50 -5.27 -8.29
CA VAL A 79 31.92 -3.87 -8.12
C VAL A 79 31.74 -3.45 -6.66
N GLU A 80 32.82 -2.99 -6.06
CA GLU A 80 32.93 -2.51 -4.67
C GLU A 80 32.11 -1.22 -4.44
N SER A 81 30.77 -1.30 -4.46
CA SER A 81 29.88 -0.17 -4.12
C SER A 81 29.06 -0.47 -2.87
N SER A 82 29.73 -0.41 -1.72
CA SER A 82 29.10 -0.49 -0.39
C SER A 82 27.98 0.54 -0.18
N THR A 83 28.06 1.68 -0.87
CA THR A 83 27.08 2.77 -0.76
C THR A 83 25.80 2.47 -1.53
N THR A 84 25.88 1.90 -2.75
CA THR A 84 24.68 1.53 -3.54
C THR A 84 23.91 0.41 -2.86
N ASP A 85 24.60 -0.59 -2.31
CA ASP A 85 23.96 -1.68 -1.55
C ASP A 85 23.23 -1.12 -0.31
N ARG A 86 23.87 -0.21 0.45
CA ARG A 86 23.22 0.42 1.61
C ARG A 86 21.95 1.18 1.20
N ILE A 87 22.01 2.01 0.16
CA ILE A 87 20.86 2.80 -0.32
C ILE A 87 19.69 1.89 -0.71
N PHE A 88 19.96 0.86 -1.52
CA PHE A 88 18.93 -0.06 -1.95
C PHE A 88 18.35 -0.85 -0.76
N ARG A 89 19.15 -1.12 0.30
CA ARG A 89 18.70 -1.87 1.48
C ARG A 89 17.69 -1.05 2.25
N THR A 90 18.02 0.21 2.45
CA THR A 90 17.18 1.20 3.11
C THR A 90 15.88 1.37 2.34
N ILE A 91 15.93 1.52 1.00
CA ILE A 91 14.72 1.61 0.17
C ILE A 91 13.83 0.38 0.37
N VAL A 92 14.38 -0.82 0.27
CA VAL A 92 13.61 -2.07 0.40
C VAL A 92 13.00 -2.20 1.79
N LEU A 93 13.76 -1.90 2.85
CA LEU A 93 13.25 -1.93 4.22
C LEU A 93 12.09 -0.95 4.40
N VAL A 94 12.26 0.31 3.98
CA VAL A 94 11.20 1.32 4.04
C VAL A 94 9.97 0.85 3.27
N THR A 95 10.14 0.34 2.05
CA THR A 95 9.05 -0.16 1.23
C THR A 95 8.32 -1.33 1.91
N ILE A 96 9.04 -2.30 2.48
CA ILE A 96 8.44 -3.46 3.14
C ILE A 96 7.61 -3.03 4.36
N PHE A 97 8.14 -2.15 5.21
CA PHE A 97 7.41 -1.71 6.40
C PHE A 97 6.21 -0.84 6.05
N ASP A 98 6.39 0.11 5.12
CA ASP A 98 5.33 1.03 4.71
C ASP A 98 4.20 0.30 3.97
N LEU A 99 4.54 -0.37 2.86
CA LEU A 99 3.56 -1.07 2.04
C LEU A 99 3.03 -2.30 2.77
N GLY A 100 3.85 -2.98 3.59
CA GLY A 100 3.40 -4.09 4.43
C GLY A 100 2.37 -3.64 5.47
N GLY A 101 2.60 -2.51 6.14
CA GLY A 101 1.62 -1.90 7.03
C GLY A 101 0.29 -1.62 6.32
N TRP A 102 0.34 -1.04 5.12
CA TRP A 102 -0.84 -0.81 4.29
C TRP A 102 -1.56 -2.10 3.90
N VAL A 103 -0.83 -3.12 3.43
CA VAL A 103 -1.41 -4.43 3.05
C VAL A 103 -2.10 -5.08 4.24
N THR A 104 -1.47 -5.09 5.41
CA THR A 104 -2.07 -5.67 6.62
C THR A 104 -3.32 -4.91 7.02
N THR A 105 -3.29 -3.57 7.05
CA THR A 105 -4.47 -2.76 7.36
C THR A 105 -5.60 -3.03 6.36
N GLN A 106 -5.31 -3.02 5.06
CA GLN A 106 -6.32 -3.21 4.00
C GLN A 106 -6.88 -4.65 3.98
N ALA A 107 -6.05 -5.67 4.22
CA ALA A 107 -6.51 -7.05 4.34
C ALA A 107 -7.48 -7.23 5.51
N ILE A 108 -7.18 -6.61 6.66
CA ILE A 108 -8.08 -6.63 7.82
C ILE A 108 -9.39 -5.90 7.47
N VAL A 109 -9.33 -4.70 6.88
CA VAL A 109 -10.51 -3.94 6.47
C VAL A 109 -11.37 -4.73 5.47
N ALA A 110 -10.78 -5.38 4.48
CA ALA A 110 -11.50 -6.20 3.51
C ALA A 110 -12.23 -7.37 4.20
N THR A 111 -11.52 -8.09 5.09
CA THR A 111 -12.07 -9.22 5.84
C THR A 111 -13.23 -8.79 6.75
N LEU A 112 -13.10 -7.65 7.43
CA LEU A 112 -14.14 -7.09 8.30
C LEU A 112 -15.41 -6.66 7.55
N ASN A 113 -15.28 -6.27 6.28
CA ASN A 113 -16.42 -5.90 5.45
C ASN A 113 -17.20 -7.12 4.94
N LEU A 114 -16.54 -8.26 4.77
CA LEU A 114 -17.18 -9.53 4.42
C LEU A 114 -17.78 -10.25 5.65
N ALA A 115 -17.26 -9.98 6.84
CA ALA A 115 -17.75 -10.60 8.07
C ALA A 115 -19.12 -10.01 8.51
N PRO A 116 -20.06 -10.85 8.98
CA PRO A 116 -21.34 -10.41 9.54
C PRO A 116 -21.15 -9.83 10.96
N LEU A 117 -20.51 -8.67 11.04
CA LEU A 117 -20.22 -7.97 12.30
C LEU A 117 -21.11 -6.74 12.47
N PRO A 118 -21.58 -6.44 13.69
CA PRO A 118 -22.24 -5.18 13.99
C PRO A 118 -21.34 -3.97 13.72
N HIS A 119 -21.94 -2.86 13.29
CA HIS A 119 -21.22 -1.64 12.87
C HIS A 119 -20.24 -1.12 13.93
N TYR A 120 -20.64 -1.07 15.20
CA TYR A 120 -19.79 -0.57 16.29
C TYR A 120 -18.51 -1.40 16.49
N LYS A 121 -18.59 -2.72 16.35
CA LYS A 121 -17.40 -3.60 16.44
C LYS A 121 -16.48 -3.40 15.25
N ARG A 122 -17.06 -3.26 14.04
CA ARG A 122 -16.32 -3.03 12.80
C ARG A 122 -15.46 -1.78 12.90
N VAL A 123 -16.02 -0.69 13.42
CA VAL A 123 -15.30 0.57 13.63
C VAL A 123 -14.09 0.38 14.55
N CYS A 124 -14.26 -0.27 15.71
CA CYS A 124 -13.15 -0.53 16.64
C CYS A 124 -12.01 -1.32 15.97
N PHE A 125 -12.34 -2.36 15.18
CA PHE A 125 -11.33 -3.15 14.49
C PHE A 125 -10.64 -2.38 13.35
N ILE A 126 -11.32 -1.45 12.68
CA ILE A 126 -10.69 -0.57 11.67
C ILE A 126 -9.66 0.36 12.33
N TYR A 127 -9.97 0.93 13.49
CA TYR A 127 -8.99 1.73 14.25
C TYR A 127 -7.80 0.89 14.71
N PHE A 128 -8.04 -0.33 15.19
CA PHE A 128 -6.97 -1.25 15.53
C PHE A 128 -6.09 -1.60 14.31
N ALA A 129 -6.72 -1.90 13.16
CA ALA A 129 -6.01 -2.19 11.92
C ALA A 129 -5.15 -1.00 11.45
N SER A 130 -5.55 0.22 11.77
CA SER A 130 -4.79 1.43 11.42
C SER A 130 -3.46 1.53 12.18
N LEU A 131 -3.25 0.78 13.25
CA LEU A 131 -1.96 0.73 13.94
C LEU A 131 -0.84 0.19 13.04
N PHE A 132 -1.13 -0.73 12.12
CA PHE A 132 -0.12 -1.34 11.24
C PHE A 132 0.46 -0.33 10.25
N VAL A 133 -0.39 0.45 9.57
CA VAL A 133 0.08 1.52 8.68
C VAL A 133 0.85 2.60 9.45
N ASN A 134 0.39 2.99 10.65
CA ASN A 134 1.09 3.97 11.47
C ASN A 134 2.45 3.47 11.96
N LEU A 135 2.54 2.18 12.32
CA LEU A 135 3.82 1.55 12.66
C LEU A 135 4.77 1.53 11.45
N GLY A 136 4.26 1.18 10.25
CA GLY A 136 5.04 1.21 9.01
C GLY A 136 5.61 2.59 8.70
N LEU A 137 4.82 3.66 8.94
CA LEU A 137 5.28 5.05 8.81
C LEU A 137 6.30 5.42 9.88
N ALA A 138 6.08 5.05 11.14
CA ALA A 138 6.98 5.37 12.25
C ALA A 138 8.37 4.72 12.10
N VAL A 139 8.42 3.48 11.59
CA VAL A 139 9.67 2.74 11.36
C VAL A 139 10.59 3.45 10.36
N LYS A 140 10.06 4.27 9.44
CA LYS A 140 10.88 5.03 8.48
C LYS A 140 11.93 5.90 9.17
N LEU A 141 11.58 6.53 10.30
CA LEU A 141 12.51 7.35 11.07
C LEU A 141 13.70 6.52 11.59
N LEU A 142 13.43 5.31 12.08
CA LEU A 142 14.48 4.40 12.55
C LEU A 142 15.34 3.92 11.39
N VAL A 143 14.72 3.53 10.28
CA VAL A 143 15.44 3.01 9.11
C VAL A 143 16.35 4.09 8.51
N PHE A 144 15.87 5.33 8.36
CA PHE A 144 16.70 6.42 7.83
C PHE A 144 17.83 6.86 8.75
N TYR A 145 17.68 6.71 10.07
CA TYR A 145 18.72 7.13 11.03
C TYR A 145 19.78 6.04 11.29
N TYR A 146 19.40 4.76 11.25
CA TYR A 146 20.26 3.65 11.66
C TYR A 146 20.82 2.77 10.53
N THR A 147 20.41 2.96 9.27
CA THR A 147 20.77 2.06 8.14
C THR A 147 21.80 2.66 7.19
#